data_AF-A0A673UF64-F1
#
_entry.id   AF-A0A673UF64-F1
#
_cell.length_a   1.000
_cell.length_b   1.000
_cell.length_c   1.000
_cell.angle_alpha   90.00
_cell.angle_beta   90.00
_cell.angle_gamma   90.00
#
_symmetry.space_group_name_H-M   'P 1'
#
loop_
_entity.id
_entity.type
_entity.pdbx_description
1 polymer ?
#
loop_
_entity_poly.entity_id
_entity_poly.type
_entity_poly.pdbx_seq_one_letter_code
_entity_poly.pdbx_strand_id
1 'polypeptide(L)'
;ASVQAPIVFPLATCCKGTVASAASTTVGCLVTGYFPMPVTVIWDAGSLNKSVVTLPTTLQETSGLYTTSSHMTVSGEWAKQKFTCSVTHAESPSINRTFSGELRGFLPLLSNTGTTIQLLCLISGYFPGDMEVTWLVDGQKATDVFPYTAPSKQEGKVISTHSELNITQDEWVAQKTDTCQVTYQGFTFEDNTHKCTGMSDPRGVSTYLSPPSALDLYVHESPKITCLGVDLDNMEGVTLSWARESGEPVHPDPIVNKTQYNRMITVTSTLPVDATEWVEGETYQCKVTHPDLPKDIVRSIAKAPGRRVPSEVYVFLPPEGEPKSKDKVNLMCLIQNFFPPDISVQWLRNDSRPPPDPHKATGPSPAFFVFSRLEVSRADWEQRNVFACKVVHEALPGSRMIKKSVSENPGK
;
A
#
# COMPACT_ATOMS: atom_id res chain seq x y z
N ALA A 1 -28.46 -0.94 -18.20
CA ALA A 1 -27.20 -0.29 -17.78
C ALA A 1 -26.58 0.39 -18.99
N SER A 2 -26.15 1.64 -18.84
CA SER A 2 -25.52 2.41 -19.92
C SER A 2 -24.13 1.85 -20.22
N VAL A 3 -23.70 1.87 -21.49
CA VAL A 3 -22.32 1.54 -21.87
C VAL A 3 -21.39 2.56 -21.21
N GLN A 4 -20.33 2.08 -20.54
CA GLN A 4 -19.31 2.91 -19.90
C GLN A 4 -17.94 2.48 -20.39
N ALA A 5 -17.19 3.45 -20.93
CA ALA A 5 -15.86 3.23 -21.48
C ALA A 5 -14.81 2.97 -20.38
N PRO A 6 -13.80 2.11 -20.63
CA PRO A 6 -12.76 1.81 -19.67
C PRO A 6 -11.80 2.97 -19.43
N ILE A 7 -11.22 2.99 -18.23
CA ILE A 7 -10.04 3.79 -17.89
C ILE A 7 -8.83 2.86 -17.90
N VAL A 8 -7.75 3.27 -18.58
CA VAL A 8 -6.56 2.45 -18.81
C VAL A 8 -5.33 3.07 -18.16
N PHE A 9 -4.68 2.30 -17.28
CA PHE A 9 -3.47 2.70 -16.55
C PHE A 9 -2.28 1.77 -16.86
N PRO A 10 -1.08 2.31 -17.12
CA PRO A 10 0.13 1.49 -17.23
C PRO A 10 0.57 1.00 -15.85
N LEU A 11 1.10 -0.23 -15.79
CA LEU A 11 1.68 -0.82 -14.58
C LEU A 11 3.15 -1.14 -14.83
N ALA A 12 4.01 -0.75 -13.89
CA ALA A 12 5.43 -1.09 -13.88
C ALA A 12 5.72 -2.10 -12.78
N THR A 13 6.74 -2.93 -12.99
CA THR A 13 7.21 -3.90 -11.99
C THR A 13 7.87 -3.17 -10.80
N CYS A 14 7.39 -3.49 -9.59
CA CYS A 14 7.86 -2.90 -8.33
C CYS A 14 8.97 -3.71 -7.63
N CYS A 15 9.31 -4.92 -8.10
CA CYS A 15 10.24 -5.81 -7.39
C CYS A 15 11.31 -6.39 -8.32
N LYS A 16 12.60 -6.24 -7.95
CA LYS A 16 13.70 -7.05 -8.52
C LYS A 16 13.61 -8.44 -7.89
N GLY A 17 13.11 -9.42 -8.62
CA GLY A 17 13.20 -10.82 -8.22
C GLY A 17 14.67 -11.24 -8.13
N THR A 18 15.08 -11.77 -6.99
CA THR A 18 16.34 -12.48 -6.77
C THR A 18 16.32 -13.82 -7.49
N VAL A 19 16.40 -13.79 -8.82
CA VAL A 19 16.92 -14.91 -9.62
C VAL A 19 17.73 -14.29 -10.75
N ALA A 20 19.01 -14.61 -10.76
CA ALA A 20 19.93 -14.27 -11.84
C ALA A 20 19.43 -14.92 -13.15
N SER A 21 18.74 -14.13 -13.97
CA SER A 21 18.50 -14.34 -15.40
C SER A 21 18.12 -12.99 -16.01
N ALA A 22 19.15 -12.23 -16.35
CA ALA A 22 19.10 -10.85 -16.83
C ALA A 22 18.61 -10.71 -18.29
N ALA A 23 17.40 -11.15 -18.62
CA ALA A 23 16.92 -11.06 -20.01
C ALA A 23 15.44 -10.76 -20.23
N SER A 24 14.59 -10.68 -19.18
CA SER A 24 13.16 -10.38 -19.36
C SER A 24 12.58 -9.38 -18.35
N THR A 25 11.71 -8.51 -18.84
CA THR A 25 10.99 -7.49 -18.05
C THR A 25 9.50 -7.68 -18.24
N THR A 26 8.71 -7.55 -17.17
CA THR A 26 7.24 -7.57 -17.25
C THR A 26 6.68 -6.17 -17.04
N VAL A 27 5.71 -5.81 -17.87
CA VAL A 27 4.95 -4.57 -17.85
C VAL A 27 3.46 -4.91 -17.86
N GLY A 28 2.61 -4.05 -17.31
CA GLY A 28 1.18 -4.33 -17.22
C GLY A 28 0.31 -3.16 -17.66
N CYS A 29 -0.97 -3.44 -17.82
CA CYS A 29 -2.00 -2.50 -18.23
C CYS A 29 -3.28 -2.84 -17.46
N LEU A 30 -3.69 -1.95 -16.56
CA LEU A 30 -4.93 -2.05 -15.79
C LEU A 30 -6.06 -1.38 -16.56
N VAL A 31 -7.17 -2.10 -16.72
CA VAL A 31 -8.38 -1.63 -17.42
C VAL A 31 -9.52 -1.68 -16.43
N THR A 32 -10.10 -0.53 -16.06
CA THR A 32 -11.11 -0.45 -14.99
C THR A 32 -12.29 0.43 -15.37
N GLY A 33 -13.41 0.27 -14.68
CA GLY A 33 -14.56 1.16 -14.79
C GLY A 33 -15.41 0.98 -16.05
N TYR A 34 -15.38 -0.20 -16.69
CA TYR A 34 -16.12 -0.44 -17.94
C TYR A 34 -17.35 -1.33 -17.77
N PHE A 35 -18.32 -1.14 -18.65
CA PHE A 35 -19.50 -2.00 -18.79
C PHE A 35 -20.04 -1.91 -20.23
N PRO A 36 -20.42 -3.02 -20.90
CA PRO A 36 -20.44 -4.43 -20.45
C PRO A 36 -19.11 -5.17 -20.72
N MET A 37 -18.99 -6.46 -20.34
CA MET A 37 -17.90 -7.31 -20.85
C MET A 37 -18.13 -7.68 -22.33
N PRO A 38 -17.08 -7.96 -23.14
CA PRO A 38 -15.65 -8.01 -22.81
C PRO A 38 -14.87 -6.74 -23.20
N VAL A 39 -13.64 -6.61 -22.68
CA VAL A 39 -12.61 -5.71 -23.22
C VAL A 39 -11.53 -6.54 -23.93
N THR A 40 -11.00 -6.01 -25.03
CA THR A 40 -9.88 -6.63 -25.75
C THR A 40 -8.64 -5.77 -25.60
N VAL A 41 -7.56 -6.37 -25.08
CA VAL A 41 -6.27 -5.71 -24.84
C VAL A 41 -5.24 -6.25 -25.81
N ILE A 42 -4.66 -5.37 -26.62
CA ILE A 42 -3.64 -5.69 -27.62
C ILE A 42 -2.35 -4.96 -27.27
N TRP A 43 -1.24 -5.68 -27.31
CA TRP A 43 0.09 -5.14 -27.03
C TRP A 43 0.89 -4.94 -28.30
N ASP A 44 1.40 -3.73 -28.50
CA ASP A 44 2.44 -3.43 -29.48
C ASP A 44 3.78 -3.24 -28.75
N ALA A 45 4.79 -4.01 -29.17
CA ALA A 45 6.12 -4.07 -28.55
C ALA A 45 7.24 -4.11 -29.60
N GLY A 46 6.94 -3.80 -30.87
CA GLY A 46 7.90 -3.94 -31.97
C GLY A 46 8.30 -5.39 -32.25
N SER A 47 9.59 -5.61 -32.58
CA SER A 47 10.16 -6.91 -32.96
C SER A 47 10.60 -7.81 -31.78
N LEU A 48 10.18 -7.47 -30.55
CA LEU A 48 10.58 -8.21 -29.35
C LEU A 48 9.73 -9.47 -29.17
N ASN A 49 10.35 -10.53 -28.65
CA ASN A 49 9.62 -11.71 -28.19
C ASN A 49 8.79 -11.32 -26.96
N LYS A 50 7.47 -11.48 -27.07
CA LYS A 50 6.49 -11.11 -26.05
C LYS A 50 5.64 -12.31 -25.63
N SER A 51 5.43 -12.47 -24.33
CA SER A 51 4.34 -13.28 -23.79
C SER A 51 3.33 -12.35 -23.13
N VAL A 52 2.05 -12.57 -23.40
CA VAL A 52 0.96 -11.74 -22.88
C VAL A 52 0.02 -12.62 -22.06
N VAL A 53 -0.32 -12.16 -20.86
CA VAL A 53 -1.25 -12.81 -19.95
C VAL A 53 -2.28 -11.78 -19.51
N THR A 54 -3.54 -11.99 -19.88
CA THR A 54 -4.66 -11.17 -19.39
C THR A 54 -5.38 -11.91 -18.28
N LEU A 55 -5.46 -11.29 -17.10
CA LEU A 55 -6.13 -11.85 -15.94
C LEU A 55 -7.66 -11.82 -16.13
N PRO A 56 -8.40 -12.76 -15.50
CA PRO A 56 -9.85 -12.75 -15.54
C PRO A 56 -10.42 -11.43 -15.00
N THR A 57 -11.57 -11.04 -15.56
CA THR A 57 -12.27 -9.80 -15.18
C THR A 57 -12.94 -9.95 -13.82
N THR A 58 -12.81 -8.93 -12.97
CA THR A 58 -13.50 -8.81 -11.68
C THR A 58 -14.61 -7.77 -11.78
N LEU A 59 -15.75 -8.07 -11.16
CA LEU A 59 -16.87 -7.13 -11.00
C LEU A 59 -16.69 -6.36 -9.68
N GLN A 60 -16.77 -5.04 -9.75
CA GLN A 60 -16.83 -4.20 -8.57
C GLN A 60 -18.30 -4.01 -8.18
N GLU A 61 -18.76 -4.81 -7.21
CA GLU A 61 -20.17 -4.88 -6.79
C GLU A 61 -20.77 -3.53 -6.33
N THR A 62 -19.95 -2.60 -5.84
CA THR A 62 -20.41 -1.27 -5.40
C THR A 62 -20.76 -0.33 -6.55
N SER A 63 -20.08 -0.46 -7.69
CA SER A 63 -20.25 0.40 -8.87
C SER A 63 -20.97 -0.32 -10.02
N GLY A 64 -21.02 -1.65 -10.00
CA GLY A 64 -21.51 -2.47 -11.11
C GLY A 64 -20.57 -2.50 -12.32
N LEU A 65 -19.33 -2.04 -12.17
CA LEU A 65 -18.35 -1.90 -13.25
C LEU A 65 -17.26 -2.97 -13.19
N TYR A 66 -16.72 -3.31 -14.36
CA TYR A 66 -15.72 -4.35 -14.51
C TYR A 66 -14.29 -3.81 -14.49
N THR A 67 -13.37 -4.65 -14.02
CA THR A 67 -11.92 -4.39 -14.02
C THR A 67 -11.14 -5.64 -14.45
N THR A 68 -10.09 -5.46 -15.23
CA THR A 68 -9.13 -6.53 -15.61
C THR A 68 -7.73 -5.94 -15.74
N SER A 69 -6.71 -6.80 -15.77
CA SER A 69 -5.34 -6.38 -16.06
C SER A 69 -4.68 -7.32 -17.05
N SER A 70 -3.93 -6.76 -18.01
CA SER A 70 -3.10 -7.50 -18.93
C SER A 70 -1.62 -7.25 -18.65
N HIS A 71 -0.82 -8.31 -18.62
CA HIS A 71 0.61 -8.27 -18.35
C HIS A 71 1.36 -8.79 -19.57
N MET A 72 2.41 -8.11 -19.97
CA MET A 72 3.28 -8.50 -21.06
C MET A 72 4.72 -8.66 -20.53
N THR A 73 5.30 -9.83 -20.74
CA THR A 73 6.71 -10.09 -20.49
C THR A 73 7.47 -10.03 -21.81
N VAL A 74 8.51 -9.20 -21.86
CA VAL A 74 9.37 -9.03 -23.04
C VAL A 74 10.78 -9.54 -22.75
N SER A 75 11.38 -10.23 -23.71
CA SER A 75 12.76 -10.73 -23.62
C SER A 75 13.62 -10.23 -24.80
N GLY A 76 14.80 -9.65 -24.53
CA GLY A 76 15.72 -9.10 -25.56
C GLY A 76 16.31 -7.72 -25.20
N GLU A 77 16.92 -7.02 -26.17
CA GLU A 77 17.38 -5.62 -26.00
C GLU A 77 16.17 -4.65 -25.97
N TRP A 78 15.54 -4.50 -24.81
CA TRP A 78 14.30 -3.73 -24.64
C TRP A 78 14.50 -2.25 -24.26
N ALA A 79 15.74 -1.84 -23.96
CA ALA A 79 16.09 -0.54 -23.39
C ALA A 79 15.86 0.67 -24.32
N LYS A 80 15.42 0.46 -25.57
CA LYS A 80 15.10 1.53 -26.55
C LYS A 80 13.67 1.47 -27.09
N GLN A 81 12.84 0.52 -26.64
CA GLN A 81 11.53 0.27 -27.26
C GLN A 81 10.38 0.96 -26.51
N LYS A 82 9.40 1.47 -27.26
CA LYS A 82 8.09 1.90 -26.76
C LYS A 82 7.14 0.71 -26.77
N PHE A 83 6.37 0.55 -25.71
CA PHE A 83 5.32 -0.47 -25.60
C PHE A 83 3.97 0.21 -25.53
N THR A 84 3.00 -0.22 -26.34
CA THR A 84 1.65 0.34 -26.35
C THR A 84 0.63 -0.72 -25.99
N CYS A 85 -0.15 -0.46 -24.94
CA CYS A 85 -1.37 -1.20 -24.62
C CYS A 85 -2.55 -0.52 -25.32
N SER A 86 -3.22 -1.23 -26.23
CA SER A 86 -4.39 -0.76 -26.97
C SER A 86 -5.62 -1.51 -26.48
N VAL A 87 -6.58 -0.78 -25.90
CA VAL A 87 -7.79 -1.35 -25.30
C VAL A 87 -8.99 -0.99 -26.16
N THR A 88 -9.74 -2.00 -26.57
CA THR A 88 -10.99 -1.84 -27.34
C THR A 88 -12.17 -2.35 -26.52
N HIS A 89 -13.25 -1.58 -26.50
CA HIS A 89 -14.43 -1.85 -25.67
C HIS A 89 -15.71 -1.34 -26.34
N ALA A 90 -16.59 -2.26 -26.73
CA ALA A 90 -17.85 -1.96 -27.42
C ALA A 90 -17.65 -0.97 -28.59
N GLU A 91 -18.59 -0.06 -28.83
CA GLU A 91 -18.47 1.02 -29.85
C GLU A 91 -17.62 2.21 -29.38
N SER A 92 -16.85 2.07 -28.29
CA SER A 92 -15.97 3.14 -27.82
C SER A 92 -14.71 3.21 -28.70
N PRO A 93 -14.13 4.41 -28.89
CA PRO A 93 -12.81 4.56 -29.52
C PRO A 93 -11.75 3.74 -28.78
N SER A 94 -10.80 3.16 -29.52
CA SER A 94 -9.67 2.44 -28.92
C SER A 94 -8.84 3.36 -28.04
N ILE A 95 -8.58 2.95 -26.79
CA ILE A 95 -7.75 3.70 -25.84
C ILE A 95 -6.34 3.12 -25.89
N ASN A 96 -5.38 3.92 -26.36
CA ASN A 96 -3.99 3.51 -26.48
C ASN A 96 -3.14 4.18 -25.38
N ARG A 97 -2.36 3.37 -24.66
CA ARG A 97 -1.41 3.83 -23.64
C ARG A 97 -0.02 3.32 -23.96
N THR A 98 0.87 4.24 -24.35
CA THR A 98 2.27 3.97 -24.67
C THR A 98 3.17 4.27 -23.49
N PHE A 99 4.18 3.44 -23.24
CA PHE A 99 5.19 3.65 -22.23
C PHE A 99 6.59 3.25 -22.73
N SER A 100 7.61 3.97 -22.27
CA SER A 100 9.02 3.73 -22.57
C SER A 100 9.73 3.14 -21.37
N GLY A 101 10.70 2.25 -21.63
CA GLY A 101 11.66 1.82 -20.60
C GLY A 101 12.51 3.00 -20.13
N GLU A 102 12.13 3.58 -19.00
CA GLU A 102 12.80 4.59 -18.18
C GLU A 102 12.77 6.08 -18.62
N LEU A 103 11.89 6.83 -17.96
CA LEU A 103 12.24 7.94 -17.06
C LEU A 103 11.49 7.65 -15.75
N ARG A 104 12.21 7.34 -14.67
CA ARG A 104 11.59 7.11 -13.35
C ARG A 104 11.71 8.39 -12.53
N GLY A 105 10.55 8.95 -12.20
CA GLY A 105 10.40 9.94 -11.12
C GLY A 105 10.75 11.36 -11.51
N PHE A 106 9.75 12.08 -12.02
CA PHE A 106 9.62 13.49 -11.75
C PHE A 106 8.87 13.59 -10.42
N LEU A 107 9.46 14.23 -9.42
CA LEU A 107 8.79 14.53 -8.17
C LEU A 107 9.21 15.94 -7.75
N PRO A 108 8.29 16.92 -7.81
CA PRO A 108 8.49 18.19 -7.13
C PRO A 108 8.47 17.95 -5.60
N LEU A 109 9.62 18.13 -4.95
CA LEU A 109 9.72 18.17 -3.49
C LEU A 109 9.64 19.62 -3.00
N LEU A 110 8.88 19.84 -1.93
CA LEU A 110 8.69 21.14 -1.27
C LEU A 110 9.54 21.18 0.00
N SER A 111 10.45 22.15 0.12
CA SER A 111 11.15 22.47 1.35
C SER A 111 10.79 23.89 1.80
N ASN A 112 10.35 24.06 3.05
CA ASN A 112 9.95 25.36 3.60
C ASN A 112 10.95 25.80 4.68
N THR A 113 11.57 26.98 4.48
CA THR A 113 12.50 27.58 5.45
C THR A 113 11.97 28.89 6.08
N GLY A 114 10.68 29.20 5.91
CA GLY A 114 9.96 30.22 6.69
C GLY A 114 9.58 31.51 5.93
N THR A 115 10.17 31.81 4.77
CA THR A 115 9.76 32.96 3.91
C THR A 115 9.82 32.68 2.41
N THR A 116 10.54 31.63 2.01
CA THR A 116 10.66 31.17 0.62
C THR A 116 10.33 29.70 0.56
N ILE A 117 9.64 29.29 -0.50
CA ILE A 117 9.35 27.90 -0.80
C ILE A 117 10.32 27.46 -1.89
N GLN A 118 11.07 26.40 -1.61
CA GLN A 118 11.96 25.79 -2.59
C GLN A 118 11.26 24.61 -3.26
N LEU A 119 11.09 24.70 -4.57
CA LEU A 119 10.61 23.63 -5.43
C LEU A 119 11.81 22.86 -5.99
N LEU A 120 11.78 21.54 -5.86
CA LEU A 120 12.86 20.67 -6.31
C LEU A 120 12.37 19.69 -7.37
N CYS A 121 12.84 19.83 -8.61
CA CYS A 121 12.58 18.92 -9.73
C CYS A 121 13.70 17.89 -9.82
N LEU A 122 13.44 16.65 -9.40
CA LEU A 122 14.37 15.53 -9.53
C LEU A 122 14.31 14.93 -10.94
N ILE A 123 15.47 14.71 -11.55
CA ILE A 123 15.60 14.14 -12.90
C ILE A 123 16.55 12.95 -12.81
N SER A 124 16.05 11.73 -13.01
CA SER A 124 16.86 10.53 -12.80
C SER A 124 16.72 9.48 -13.90
N GLY A 125 17.80 8.72 -14.12
CA GLY A 125 17.80 7.57 -15.03
C GLY A 125 17.98 7.93 -16.50
N TYR A 126 18.60 9.06 -16.84
CA TYR A 126 18.86 9.46 -18.23
C TYR A 126 20.30 9.11 -18.66
N PHE A 127 20.54 8.98 -19.97
CA PHE A 127 21.88 8.71 -20.51
C PHE A 127 22.69 10.01 -20.72
N PRO A 128 24.03 9.96 -20.75
CA PRO A 128 24.84 11.13 -21.06
C PRO A 128 24.42 11.79 -22.39
N GLY A 129 24.11 13.09 -22.36
CA GLY A 129 23.68 13.89 -23.51
C GLY A 129 23.16 15.28 -23.11
N ASP A 130 22.98 16.17 -24.09
CA ASP A 130 22.51 17.54 -23.85
C ASP A 130 21.05 17.54 -23.36
N MET A 131 20.82 18.20 -22.23
CA MET A 131 19.53 18.33 -21.55
C MET A 131 19.32 19.78 -21.11
N GLU A 132 18.14 20.32 -21.38
CA GLU A 132 17.74 21.66 -20.94
C GLU A 132 16.59 21.55 -19.93
N VAL A 133 16.67 22.28 -18.82
CA VAL A 133 15.60 22.38 -17.82
C VAL A 133 15.07 23.81 -17.81
N THR A 134 13.76 23.96 -17.94
CA THR A 134 13.04 25.24 -17.94
C THR A 134 11.94 25.19 -16.89
N TRP A 135 11.78 26.25 -16.10
CA TRP A 135 10.64 26.41 -15.21
C TRP A 135 9.60 27.35 -15.82
N LEU A 136 8.33 26.96 -15.73
CA LEU A 136 7.18 27.78 -16.12
C LEU A 136 6.32 28.09 -14.90
N VAL A 137 5.88 29.33 -14.76
CA VAL A 137 4.89 29.78 -13.78
C VAL A 137 3.62 30.15 -14.53
N ASP A 138 2.52 29.45 -14.30
CA ASP A 138 1.26 29.55 -15.05
C ASP A 138 1.45 29.48 -16.58
N GLY A 139 2.38 28.62 -17.02
CA GLY A 139 2.71 28.41 -18.43
C GLY A 139 3.59 29.50 -19.05
N GLN A 140 4.02 30.52 -18.31
CA GLN A 140 4.99 31.52 -18.77
C GLN A 140 6.39 31.21 -18.23
N LYS A 141 7.41 31.42 -19.06
CA LYS A 141 8.81 31.18 -18.66
C LYS A 141 9.17 32.09 -17.48
N ALA A 142 9.65 31.51 -16.39
CA ALA A 142 10.00 32.28 -15.19
C ALA A 142 11.13 33.28 -15.50
N THR A 143 10.83 34.57 -15.55
CA THR A 143 11.80 35.65 -15.82
C THR A 143 12.32 36.35 -14.58
N ASP A 144 11.52 36.38 -13.51
CA ASP A 144 11.85 37.05 -12.24
C ASP A 144 12.42 36.09 -11.18
N VAL A 145 12.60 34.81 -11.54
CA VAL A 145 13.11 33.75 -10.67
C VAL A 145 14.24 33.03 -11.37
N PHE A 146 15.35 32.79 -10.65
CA PHE A 146 16.53 32.12 -11.18
C PHE A 146 16.55 30.65 -10.76
N PRO A 147 16.17 29.72 -11.65
CA PRO A 147 16.30 28.31 -11.34
C PRO A 147 17.78 27.90 -11.35
N TYR A 148 18.15 27.05 -10.40
CA TYR A 148 19.46 26.41 -10.36
C TYR A 148 19.32 24.97 -10.86
N THR A 149 20.26 24.48 -11.66
CA THR A 149 20.33 23.06 -12.02
C THR A 149 21.67 22.52 -11.55
N ALA A 150 21.63 21.50 -10.70
CA ALA A 150 22.82 20.93 -10.12
C ALA A 150 23.67 20.17 -11.15
N PRO A 151 24.98 20.02 -10.90
CA PRO A 151 25.82 19.14 -11.69
C PRO A 151 25.28 17.71 -11.66
N SER A 152 25.34 17.05 -12.80
CA SER A 152 24.80 15.71 -12.95
C SER A 152 25.68 14.65 -12.28
N LYS A 153 25.07 13.72 -11.55
CA LYS A 153 25.73 12.62 -10.84
C LYS A 153 25.58 11.31 -11.64
N GLN A 154 26.69 10.61 -11.86
CA GLN A 154 26.67 9.32 -12.55
C GLN A 154 26.35 8.18 -11.57
N GLU A 155 25.34 7.38 -11.87
CA GLU A 155 24.92 6.21 -11.10
C GLU A 155 24.91 4.97 -12.01
N GLY A 156 26.09 4.38 -12.20
CA GLY A 156 26.29 3.25 -13.12
C GLY A 156 26.37 3.70 -14.58
N LYS A 157 25.42 3.24 -15.42
CA LYS A 157 25.32 3.61 -16.85
C LYS A 157 24.41 4.82 -17.13
N VAL A 158 23.70 5.29 -16.11
CA VAL A 158 22.76 6.41 -16.19
C VAL A 158 23.22 7.56 -15.30
N ILE A 159 22.60 8.72 -15.50
CA ILE A 159 22.89 9.97 -14.82
C ILE A 159 21.61 10.46 -14.12
N SER A 160 21.78 11.14 -12.99
CA SER A 160 20.75 11.88 -12.29
C SER A 160 21.17 13.33 -12.07
N THR A 161 20.21 14.24 -12.03
CA THR A 161 20.40 15.63 -11.63
C THR A 161 19.13 16.16 -10.98
N HIS A 162 19.16 17.38 -10.49
CA HIS A 162 17.99 18.07 -9.99
C HIS A 162 18.04 19.56 -10.34
N SER A 163 16.87 20.17 -10.46
CA SER A 163 16.73 21.62 -10.58
C SER A 163 15.91 22.18 -9.43
N GLU A 164 16.28 23.34 -8.94
CA GLU A 164 15.67 24.04 -7.82
C GLU A 164 15.09 25.38 -8.30
N LEU A 165 13.89 25.71 -7.84
CA LEU A 165 13.25 27.01 -8.05
C LEU A 165 12.77 27.56 -6.70
N ASN A 166 13.19 28.77 -6.36
CA ASN A 166 12.74 29.45 -5.14
C ASN A 166 11.58 30.39 -5.47
N ILE A 167 10.41 30.16 -4.87
CA ILE A 167 9.23 31.02 -5.03
C ILE A 167 8.85 31.66 -3.69
N THR A 168 8.04 32.72 -3.76
CA THR A 168 7.54 33.39 -2.54
C THR A 168 6.30 32.70 -1.98
N GLN A 169 6.07 32.85 -0.67
CA GLN A 169 4.85 32.35 -0.03
C GLN A 169 3.59 32.96 -0.65
N ASP A 170 3.63 34.23 -1.07
CA ASP A 170 2.49 34.93 -1.67
C ASP A 170 2.13 34.33 -3.04
N GLU A 171 3.11 33.97 -3.86
CA GLU A 171 2.91 33.30 -5.15
C GLU A 171 2.30 31.90 -4.99
N TRP A 172 2.76 31.16 -4.00
CA TRP A 172 2.21 29.84 -3.68
C TRP A 172 0.79 29.92 -3.12
N VAL A 173 0.52 30.90 -2.25
CA VAL A 173 -0.82 31.15 -1.71
C VAL A 173 -1.79 31.59 -2.81
N ALA A 174 -1.30 32.29 -3.83
CA ALA A 174 -2.06 32.69 -5.01
C ALA A 174 -2.45 31.52 -5.96
N GLN A 175 -2.11 30.27 -5.61
CA GLN A 175 -2.45 29.06 -6.38
C GLN A 175 -1.88 29.04 -7.81
N LYS A 176 -0.73 29.68 -8.02
CA LYS A 176 -0.01 29.55 -9.29
C LYS A 176 0.42 28.10 -9.51
N THR A 177 0.50 27.70 -10.78
CA THR A 177 1.00 26.38 -11.17
C THR A 177 2.44 26.48 -11.64
N ASP A 178 3.35 25.86 -10.89
CA ASP A 178 4.77 25.82 -11.20
C ASP A 178 5.08 24.51 -11.94
N THR A 179 5.65 24.61 -13.14
CA THR A 179 5.93 23.46 -14.02
C THR A 179 7.43 23.36 -14.28
N CYS A 180 8.00 22.18 -14.02
CA CYS A 180 9.35 21.83 -14.44
C CYS A 180 9.27 21.16 -15.81
N GLN A 181 9.83 21.83 -16.83
CA GLN A 181 9.90 21.36 -18.20
C GLN A 181 11.33 20.95 -18.55
N VAL A 182 11.53 19.69 -18.92
CA VAL A 182 12.83 19.12 -19.29
C VAL A 182 12.83 18.76 -20.77
N THR A 183 13.77 19.29 -21.53
CA THR A 183 13.98 18.95 -22.94
C THR A 183 15.24 18.10 -23.07
N TYR A 184 15.09 16.88 -23.58
CA TYR A 184 16.18 15.92 -23.74
C TYR A 184 16.02 15.14 -25.06
N GLN A 185 17.05 15.16 -25.91
CA GLN A 185 17.06 14.48 -27.21
C GLN A 185 15.84 14.77 -28.10
N GLY A 186 15.35 16.01 -28.10
CA GLY A 186 14.19 16.45 -28.91
C GLY A 186 12.82 16.08 -28.32
N PHE A 187 12.78 15.48 -27.13
CA PHE A 187 11.55 15.25 -26.37
C PHE A 187 11.44 16.23 -25.22
N THR A 188 10.21 16.68 -24.94
CA THR A 188 9.89 17.55 -23.82
C THR A 188 9.06 16.77 -22.80
N PHE A 189 9.47 16.85 -21.54
CA PHE A 189 8.82 16.23 -20.39
C PHE A 189 8.43 17.32 -19.41
N GLU A 190 7.22 17.27 -18.87
CA GLU A 190 6.72 18.29 -17.96
C GLU A 190 6.08 17.63 -16.75
N ASP A 191 6.34 18.18 -15.57
CA ASP A 191 5.61 17.88 -14.35
C ASP A 191 5.31 19.18 -13.61
N ASN A 192 4.16 19.25 -12.97
CA ASN A 192 3.65 20.48 -12.39
C ASN A 192 3.23 20.29 -10.93
N THR A 193 3.39 21.35 -10.16
CA THR A 193 2.97 21.44 -8.78
C THR A 193 2.17 22.70 -8.58
N HIS A 194 1.20 22.63 -7.67
CA HIS A 194 0.37 23.75 -7.28
C HIS A 194 -0.08 23.52 -5.85
N LYS A 195 -0.56 24.57 -5.19
CA LYS A 195 -1.17 24.46 -3.88
C LYS A 195 -2.43 23.60 -3.96
N CYS A 196 -2.41 22.42 -3.33
CA CYS A 196 -3.58 21.53 -3.26
C CYS A 196 -4.77 22.24 -2.61
N THR A 197 -5.84 22.46 -3.36
CA THR A 197 -7.14 22.89 -2.83
C THR A 197 -7.95 21.66 -2.45
N GLY A 198 -8.21 21.48 -1.16
CA GLY A 198 -9.19 20.49 -0.68
C GLY A 198 -8.65 19.13 -0.21
N MET A 199 -7.34 18.97 0.04
CA MET A 199 -6.87 17.83 0.84
C MET A 199 -6.81 18.22 2.31
N SER A 200 -7.78 17.73 3.08
CA SER A 200 -7.86 17.88 4.53
C SER A 200 -6.88 17.00 5.31
N ASP A 201 -5.89 16.41 4.65
CA ASP A 201 -4.74 15.79 5.32
C ASP A 201 -3.47 16.37 4.68
N PRO A 202 -2.67 17.18 5.42
CA PRO A 202 -1.39 17.63 4.93
C PRO A 202 -0.50 16.41 4.65
N ARG A 203 0.33 16.44 3.59
CA ARG A 203 1.50 15.54 3.55
C ARG A 203 2.35 15.91 4.77
N GLY A 204 2.33 15.04 5.78
CA GLY A 204 2.73 15.34 7.15
C GLY A 204 2.20 14.28 8.12
N VAL A 205 2.25 14.59 9.41
CA VAL A 205 1.82 13.73 10.53
C VAL A 205 0.55 12.96 10.19
N SER A 206 0.61 11.64 10.25
CA SER A 206 -0.53 10.75 9.96
C SER A 206 -0.98 10.02 11.21
N THR A 207 -2.27 9.74 11.34
CA THR A 207 -2.83 9.07 12.53
C THR A 207 -3.64 7.84 12.14
N TYR A 208 -3.40 6.74 12.86
CA TYR A 208 -4.04 5.45 12.65
C TYR A 208 -4.68 4.98 13.95
N LEU A 209 -5.91 4.48 13.88
CA LEU A 209 -6.56 3.80 15.00
C LEU A 209 -6.70 2.32 14.70
N SER A 210 -6.29 1.49 15.66
CA SER A 210 -6.49 0.06 15.59
C SER A 210 -7.55 -0.38 16.61
N PRO A 211 -8.49 -1.26 16.21
CA PRO A 211 -9.49 -1.83 17.12
C PRO A 211 -8.83 -2.79 18.13
N PRO A 212 -9.57 -3.22 19.16
CA PRO A 212 -9.09 -4.25 20.08
C PRO A 212 -8.78 -5.54 19.33
N SER A 213 -7.72 -6.23 19.75
CA SER A 213 -7.44 -7.55 19.19
C SER A 213 -8.58 -8.51 19.56
N ALA A 214 -9.01 -9.34 18.62
CA ALA A 214 -10.06 -10.33 18.88
C ALA A 214 -9.69 -11.29 20.04
N LEU A 215 -8.40 -11.50 20.27
CA LEU A 215 -7.92 -12.29 21.41
C LEU A 215 -8.14 -11.55 22.73
N ASP A 216 -7.77 -10.28 22.81
CA ASP A 216 -7.91 -9.52 24.05
C ASP A 216 -9.37 -9.23 24.37
N LEU A 217 -10.21 -9.05 23.34
CA LEU A 217 -11.63 -8.80 23.49
C LEU A 217 -12.42 -10.04 23.94
N TYR A 218 -12.12 -11.22 23.39
CA TYR A 218 -12.95 -12.42 23.60
C TYR A 218 -12.31 -13.52 24.43
N VAL A 219 -11.02 -13.44 24.72
CA VAL A 219 -10.29 -14.48 25.47
C VAL A 219 -9.60 -13.93 26.70
N HIS A 220 -8.88 -12.80 26.59
CA HIS A 220 -8.23 -12.20 27.76
C HIS A 220 -9.12 -11.18 28.50
N GLU A 221 -10.30 -10.85 27.95
CA GLU A 221 -11.27 -9.92 28.54
C GLU A 221 -10.65 -8.57 28.96
N SER A 222 -9.67 -8.10 28.18
CA SER A 222 -8.92 -6.86 28.44
C SER A 222 -8.71 -6.08 27.14
N PRO A 223 -9.80 -5.70 26.44
CA PRO A 223 -9.70 -5.01 25.17
C PRO A 223 -9.11 -3.60 25.32
N LYS A 224 -8.31 -3.23 24.32
CA LYS A 224 -7.66 -1.93 24.25
C LYS A 224 -7.63 -1.45 22.82
N ILE A 225 -7.91 -0.18 22.60
CA ILE A 225 -7.73 0.48 21.30
C ILE A 225 -6.42 1.26 21.31
N THR A 226 -5.81 1.44 20.15
CA THR A 226 -4.53 2.13 20.03
C THR A 226 -4.61 3.21 18.97
N CYS A 227 -4.15 4.41 19.32
CA CYS A 227 -3.97 5.52 18.40
C CYS A 227 -2.48 5.73 18.18
N LEU A 228 -2.07 5.63 16.91
CA LEU A 228 -0.70 5.77 16.46
C LEU A 228 -0.59 7.03 15.60
N GLY A 229 0.08 8.06 16.11
CA GLY A 229 0.59 9.17 15.33
C GLY A 229 1.96 8.81 14.77
N VAL A 230 2.12 8.92 13.47
CA VAL A 230 3.40 8.78 12.78
C VAL A 230 3.77 10.10 12.14
N ASP A 231 5.02 10.15 11.73
CA ASP A 231 5.52 11.25 10.95
C ASP A 231 5.50 12.60 11.69
N LEU A 232 5.90 12.60 12.98
CA LEU A 232 6.18 13.82 13.77
C LEU A 232 7.67 14.19 13.68
N ASP A 233 7.95 15.47 13.48
CA ASP A 233 9.31 16.02 13.47
C ASP A 233 9.84 16.26 14.90
N ASN A 234 8.98 16.66 15.84
CA ASN A 234 9.32 16.90 17.23
C ASN A 234 8.15 16.50 18.19
N MET A 235 8.38 16.58 19.50
CA MET A 235 7.38 16.27 20.54
C MET A 235 6.85 17.52 21.26
N GLU A 236 7.38 18.71 20.96
CA GLU A 236 7.02 19.94 21.64
C GLU A 236 5.61 20.38 21.23
N GLY A 237 4.69 20.39 22.20
CA GLY A 237 3.29 20.74 21.92
C GLY A 237 2.45 19.62 21.28
N VAL A 238 3.00 18.41 21.10
CA VAL A 238 2.19 17.24 20.71
C VAL A 238 1.24 16.89 21.85
N THR A 239 -0.07 16.94 21.59
CA THR A 239 -1.08 16.43 22.52
C THR A 239 -1.89 15.33 21.84
N LEU A 240 -2.00 14.19 22.51
CA LEU A 240 -2.86 13.08 22.10
C LEU A 240 -3.95 12.91 23.15
N SER A 241 -5.19 13.15 22.75
CA SER A 241 -6.37 13.09 23.62
C SER A 241 -7.41 12.12 23.08
N TRP A 242 -8.17 11.53 24.00
CA TRP A 242 -9.27 10.62 23.69
C TRP A 242 -10.60 11.25 24.09
N ALA A 243 -11.63 10.94 23.32
CA ALA A 243 -13.02 11.22 23.64
C ALA A 243 -13.88 10.03 23.23
N ARG A 244 -15.07 9.89 23.82
CA ARG A 244 -16.11 8.98 23.34
C ARG A 244 -17.39 9.73 23.05
N GLU A 245 -18.21 9.20 22.16
CA GLU A 245 -19.42 9.85 21.67
C GLU A 245 -20.46 10.05 22.78
N SER A 246 -20.53 9.13 23.75
CA SER A 246 -21.35 9.28 24.96
C SER A 246 -20.95 10.44 25.88
N GLY A 247 -19.75 11.03 25.71
CA GLY A 247 -19.25 12.15 26.52
C GLY A 247 -18.75 11.77 27.92
N GLU A 248 -18.83 10.51 28.28
CA GLU A 248 -18.32 9.98 29.55
C GLU A 248 -16.77 9.96 29.58
N PRO A 249 -16.13 10.06 30.76
CA PRO A 249 -14.68 10.19 30.86
C PRO A 249 -13.94 8.94 30.38
N VAL A 250 -12.71 9.15 29.90
CA VAL A 250 -11.81 8.11 29.40
C VAL A 250 -10.47 8.15 30.13
N HIS A 251 -9.82 7.00 30.27
CA HIS A 251 -8.57 6.85 31.03
C HIS A 251 -7.49 6.16 30.18
N PRO A 252 -6.78 6.92 29.33
CA PRO A 252 -5.73 6.35 28.48
C PRO A 252 -4.46 6.06 29.27
N ASP A 253 -3.72 5.07 28.79
CA ASP A 253 -2.36 4.78 29.24
C ASP A 253 -1.40 5.92 28.89
N PRO A 254 -0.26 6.05 29.62
CA PRO A 254 0.76 7.03 29.29
C PRO A 254 1.21 6.94 27.84
N ILE A 255 1.39 8.10 27.22
CA ILE A 255 1.87 8.20 25.84
C ILE A 255 3.28 7.62 25.75
N VAL A 256 3.48 6.70 24.80
CA VAL A 256 4.78 6.13 24.47
C VAL A 256 5.25 6.73 23.16
N ASN A 257 6.46 7.30 23.13
CA ASN A 257 7.08 7.78 21.91
C ASN A 257 8.28 6.94 21.51
N LYS A 258 8.56 6.91 20.21
CA LYS A 258 9.71 6.19 19.65
C LYS A 258 10.23 6.92 18.42
N THR A 259 11.52 7.18 18.41
CA THR A 259 12.23 7.68 17.23
C THR A 259 12.45 6.55 16.23
N GLN A 260 12.04 6.77 15.00
CA GLN A 260 12.18 5.86 13.87
C GLN A 260 13.53 6.08 13.16
N TYR A 261 13.90 5.15 12.28
CA TYR A 261 15.19 5.19 11.58
C TYR A 261 15.34 6.41 10.66
N ASN A 262 14.22 6.92 10.15
CA ASN A 262 14.13 8.16 9.37
C ASN A 262 14.21 9.43 10.25
N ARG A 263 14.57 9.31 11.54
CA ARG A 263 14.61 10.36 12.57
C ARG A 263 13.27 10.97 12.97
N MET A 264 12.19 10.47 12.39
CA MET A 264 10.84 10.90 12.71
C MET A 264 10.35 10.25 14.00
N ILE A 265 9.45 10.90 14.71
CA ILE A 265 8.91 10.42 15.97
C ILE A 265 7.55 9.77 15.72
N THR A 266 7.35 8.63 16.34
CA THR A 266 6.05 7.97 16.45
C THR A 266 5.54 8.11 17.86
N VAL A 267 4.27 8.48 17.99
CA VAL A 267 3.56 8.65 19.25
C VAL A 267 2.44 7.63 19.31
N THR A 268 2.39 6.85 20.39
CA THR A 268 1.40 5.81 20.60
C THR A 268 0.68 6.04 21.92
N SER A 269 -0.64 6.07 21.89
CA SER A 269 -1.48 6.04 23.08
C SER A 269 -2.44 4.86 23.00
N THR A 270 -2.61 4.18 24.13
CA THR A 270 -3.50 3.03 24.26
C THR A 270 -4.61 3.39 25.23
N LEU A 271 -5.85 3.05 24.89
CA LEU A 271 -7.00 3.24 25.74
C LEU A 271 -7.62 1.87 26.05
N PRO A 272 -7.56 1.40 27.30
CA PRO A 272 -8.40 0.29 27.76
C PRO A 272 -9.88 0.65 27.60
N VAL A 273 -10.66 -0.25 27.02
CA VAL A 273 -12.10 -0.05 26.78
C VAL A 273 -12.91 -1.13 27.46
N ASP A 274 -14.18 -0.87 27.73
CA ASP A 274 -15.09 -1.91 28.19
C ASP A 274 -15.50 -2.83 27.03
N ALA A 275 -15.50 -4.14 27.28
CA ALA A 275 -15.81 -5.12 26.25
C ALA A 275 -17.27 -5.06 25.79
N THR A 276 -18.20 -4.75 26.69
CA THR A 276 -19.64 -4.66 26.39
C THR A 276 -19.95 -3.39 25.61
N GLU A 277 -19.45 -2.24 26.06
CA GLU A 277 -19.64 -0.95 25.35
C GLU A 277 -19.08 -1.01 23.91
N TRP A 278 -17.88 -1.57 23.74
CA TRP A 278 -17.29 -1.76 22.41
C TRP A 278 -18.14 -2.67 21.52
N VAL A 279 -18.68 -3.76 22.07
CA VAL A 279 -19.51 -4.72 21.31
C VAL A 279 -20.87 -4.13 20.93
N GLU A 280 -21.44 -3.27 21.78
CA GLU A 280 -22.69 -2.55 21.52
C GLU A 280 -22.52 -1.44 20.47
N GLY A 281 -21.29 -0.99 20.22
CA GLY A 281 -20.95 -0.09 19.14
C GLY A 281 -20.62 1.33 19.57
N GLU A 282 -20.16 1.53 20.81
CA GLU A 282 -19.63 2.82 21.28
C GLU A 282 -18.52 3.34 20.34
N THR A 283 -18.53 4.65 20.10
CA THR A 283 -17.58 5.32 19.21
C THR A 283 -16.52 6.06 20.02
N TYR A 284 -15.26 5.75 19.74
CA TYR A 284 -14.11 6.40 20.35
C TYR A 284 -13.41 7.29 19.33
N GLN A 285 -12.97 8.47 19.77
CA GLN A 285 -12.25 9.45 18.98
C GLN A 285 -10.87 9.68 19.57
N CYS A 286 -9.84 9.60 18.75
CA CYS A 286 -8.50 10.07 19.08
C CYS A 286 -8.25 11.37 18.35
N LYS A 287 -7.79 12.38 19.11
CA LYS A 287 -7.43 13.70 18.61
C LYS A 287 -5.96 13.96 18.86
N VAL A 288 -5.22 14.21 17.78
CA VAL A 288 -3.80 14.57 17.79
C VAL A 288 -3.67 16.05 17.41
N THR A 289 -3.01 16.82 18.27
CA THR A 289 -2.75 18.25 18.07
C THR A 289 -1.25 18.51 18.08
N HIS A 290 -0.80 19.45 17.26
CA HIS A 290 0.59 19.89 17.21
C HIS A 290 0.65 21.33 16.70
N PRO A 291 1.60 22.19 17.15
CA PRO A 291 1.70 23.57 16.69
C PRO A 291 1.88 23.69 15.16
N ASP A 292 2.59 22.74 14.55
CA ASP A 292 2.86 22.76 13.10
C ASP A 292 1.72 22.12 12.28
N LEU A 293 0.69 21.59 12.95
CA LEU A 293 -0.50 21.10 12.26
C LEU A 293 -1.49 22.24 12.01
N PRO A 294 -1.89 22.48 10.75
CA PRO A 294 -2.86 23.53 10.43
C PRO A 294 -4.25 23.25 11.03
N LYS A 295 -4.53 21.99 11.35
CA LYS A 295 -5.75 21.54 12.03
C LYS A 295 -5.45 20.27 12.81
N ASP A 296 -6.10 20.14 13.97
CA ASP A 296 -6.09 18.92 14.76
C ASP A 296 -6.58 17.72 13.93
N ILE A 297 -5.84 16.61 14.00
CA ILE A 297 -6.20 15.38 13.31
C ILE A 297 -7.07 14.55 14.24
N VAL A 298 -8.33 14.34 13.84
CA VAL A 298 -9.30 13.56 14.60
C VAL A 298 -9.66 12.31 13.82
N ARG A 299 -9.57 11.15 14.47
CA ARG A 299 -9.96 9.86 13.90
C ARG A 299 -10.92 9.18 14.84
N SER A 300 -11.95 8.56 14.27
CA SER A 300 -12.98 7.83 15.03
C SER A 300 -12.90 6.34 14.74
N ILE A 301 -13.17 5.52 15.74
CA ILE A 301 -13.26 4.08 15.61
C ILE A 301 -14.43 3.56 16.43
N ALA A 302 -15.16 2.61 15.85
CA ALA A 302 -16.24 1.87 16.48
C ALA A 302 -16.23 0.45 15.91
N LYS A 303 -17.05 -0.43 16.49
CA LYS A 303 -17.22 -1.78 15.96
C LYS A 303 -17.78 -1.76 14.54
N ALA A 304 -17.19 -2.57 13.66
CA ALA A 304 -17.61 -2.66 12.27
C ALA A 304 -19.10 -3.06 12.16
N PRO A 305 -19.93 -2.27 11.44
CA PRO A 305 -21.32 -2.62 11.18
C PRO A 305 -21.40 -3.74 10.13
N GLY A 306 -22.48 -4.52 10.14
CA GLY A 306 -22.74 -5.53 9.11
C GLY A 306 -23.07 -6.92 9.65
N ARG A 307 -23.43 -7.85 8.75
CA ARG A 307 -23.73 -9.23 9.14
C ARG A 307 -22.44 -9.99 9.42
N ARG A 308 -22.37 -10.66 10.57
CA ARG A 308 -21.20 -11.42 11.02
C ARG A 308 -21.17 -12.75 10.27
N VAL A 309 -20.02 -13.10 9.70
CA VAL A 309 -19.83 -14.32 8.91
C VAL A 309 -18.68 -15.12 9.53
N PRO A 310 -18.93 -16.39 9.95
CA PRO A 310 -17.91 -17.24 10.56
C PRO A 310 -16.81 -17.59 9.56
N SER A 311 -15.58 -17.66 10.05
CA SER A 311 -14.43 -18.04 9.23
C SER A 311 -14.37 -19.55 8.95
N GLU A 312 -13.97 -19.89 7.73
CA GLU A 312 -13.54 -21.24 7.36
C GLU A 312 -12.03 -21.36 7.55
N VAL A 313 -11.58 -22.39 8.27
CA VAL A 313 -10.15 -22.58 8.59
C VAL A 313 -9.65 -23.90 8.02
N TYR A 314 -8.61 -23.80 7.19
CA TYR A 314 -7.91 -24.91 6.55
C TYR A 314 -6.44 -24.89 6.93
N VAL A 315 -5.88 -26.05 7.26
CA VAL A 315 -4.45 -26.20 7.52
C VAL A 315 -3.88 -27.15 6.49
N PHE A 316 -2.84 -26.71 5.78
CA PHE A 316 -2.21 -27.43 4.70
C PHE A 316 -0.80 -27.90 5.08
N LEU A 317 -0.47 -29.09 4.58
CA LEU A 317 0.88 -29.65 4.58
C LEU A 317 1.69 -29.09 3.40
N PRO A 318 3.04 -29.19 3.45
CA PRO A 318 3.84 -28.98 2.25
C PRO A 318 3.37 -29.92 1.12
N PRO A 319 3.39 -29.48 -0.15
CA PRO A 319 3.03 -30.31 -1.29
C PRO A 319 3.84 -31.62 -1.32
N GLU A 320 3.18 -32.74 -1.62
CA GLU A 320 3.86 -34.02 -1.90
C GLU A 320 4.78 -33.84 -3.11
N GLY A 321 6.09 -33.83 -2.87
CA GLY A 321 7.11 -33.60 -3.89
C GLY A 321 8.10 -32.47 -3.59
N GLU A 322 7.93 -31.70 -2.49
CA GLU A 322 9.00 -30.82 -2.03
C GLU A 322 10.26 -31.65 -1.69
N PRO A 323 11.47 -31.21 -2.13
CA PRO A 323 12.69 -31.94 -1.85
C PRO A 323 12.85 -32.19 -0.35
N LYS A 324 13.02 -33.47 0.03
CA LYS A 324 13.39 -33.87 1.41
C LYS A 324 14.69 -33.23 1.90
N SER A 325 15.41 -32.50 1.03
CA SER A 325 16.67 -31.80 1.30
C SER A 325 16.51 -30.48 2.06
N LYS A 326 15.30 -30.00 2.36
CA LYS A 326 15.11 -28.86 3.27
C LYS A 326 14.98 -29.36 4.71
N ASP A 327 15.85 -28.88 5.60
CA ASP A 327 15.83 -29.13 7.06
C ASP A 327 14.59 -28.57 7.78
N LYS A 328 13.70 -27.91 7.03
CA LYS A 328 12.53 -27.21 7.54
C LYS A 328 11.27 -27.57 6.74
N VAL A 329 10.14 -27.54 7.44
CA VAL A 329 8.79 -27.86 6.95
C VAL A 329 7.92 -26.62 7.11
N ASN A 330 7.18 -26.26 6.07
CA ASN A 330 6.27 -25.12 6.09
C ASN A 330 4.82 -25.57 6.25
N LEU A 331 4.19 -25.17 7.35
CA LEU A 331 2.77 -25.37 7.59
C LEU A 331 2.04 -24.09 7.21
N MET A 332 0.89 -24.23 6.53
CA MET A 332 0.07 -23.09 6.12
C MET A 332 -1.32 -23.18 6.73
N CYS A 333 -1.83 -22.07 7.23
CA CYS A 333 -3.19 -21.93 7.72
C CYS A 333 -3.92 -20.87 6.90
N LEU A 334 -4.92 -21.28 6.13
CA LEU A 334 -5.83 -20.41 5.40
C LEU A 334 -7.10 -20.21 6.22
N ILE A 335 -7.39 -18.96 6.52
CA ILE A 335 -8.65 -18.53 7.10
C ILE A 335 -9.36 -17.71 6.04
N GLN A 336 -10.58 -18.07 5.65
CA GLN A 336 -11.30 -17.36 4.60
C GLN A 336 -12.77 -17.17 4.95
N ASN A 337 -13.43 -16.37 4.14
CA ASN A 337 -14.88 -16.19 4.16
C ASN A 337 -15.43 -15.57 5.45
N PHE A 338 -14.66 -14.72 6.13
CA PHE A 338 -15.07 -14.16 7.43
C PHE A 338 -15.35 -12.66 7.40
N PHE A 339 -16.21 -12.22 8.31
CA PHE A 339 -16.50 -10.80 8.56
C PHE A 339 -16.92 -10.61 10.02
N PRO A 340 -16.45 -9.58 10.75
CA PRO A 340 -15.58 -8.45 10.35
C PRO A 340 -14.08 -8.82 10.19
N PRO A 341 -13.21 -7.90 9.72
CA PRO A 341 -11.79 -8.20 9.47
C PRO A 341 -10.97 -8.49 10.74
N ASP A 342 -11.48 -8.14 11.92
CA ASP A 342 -10.78 -8.30 13.19
C ASP A 342 -10.68 -9.77 13.60
N ILE A 343 -9.49 -10.32 13.45
CA ILE A 343 -9.18 -11.73 13.70
C ILE A 343 -7.82 -11.88 14.38
N SER A 344 -7.71 -12.87 15.27
CA SER A 344 -6.45 -13.27 15.87
C SER A 344 -6.08 -14.69 15.47
N VAL A 345 -4.84 -14.87 15.03
CA VAL A 345 -4.31 -16.17 14.56
C VAL A 345 -3.04 -16.48 15.35
N GLN A 346 -2.99 -17.67 15.94
CA GLN A 346 -1.86 -18.16 16.71
C GLN A 346 -1.54 -19.60 16.32
N TRP A 347 -0.25 -19.91 16.20
CA TRP A 347 0.17 -21.31 16.14
C TRP A 347 0.35 -21.86 17.55
N LEU A 348 0.13 -23.15 17.70
CA LEU A 348 0.40 -23.92 18.90
C LEU A 348 1.18 -25.18 18.50
N ARG A 349 2.15 -25.56 19.33
CA ARG A 349 2.87 -26.85 19.27
C ARG A 349 2.54 -27.61 20.55
N ASN A 350 1.88 -28.77 20.45
CA ASN A 350 1.41 -29.55 21.61
C ASN A 350 0.74 -28.67 22.68
N ASP A 351 -0.14 -27.75 22.25
CA ASP A 351 -0.84 -26.77 23.09
C ASP A 351 0.01 -25.65 23.73
N SER A 352 1.29 -25.55 23.41
CA SER A 352 2.18 -24.46 23.81
C SER A 352 2.48 -23.49 22.66
N ARG A 353 2.73 -22.20 22.93
CA ARG A 353 2.99 -21.20 21.87
C ARG A 353 4.42 -21.37 21.30
N PRO A 354 4.58 -21.64 20.00
CA PRO A 354 5.85 -21.48 19.31
C PRO A 354 6.14 -19.99 19.01
N PRO A 355 7.38 -19.63 18.63
CA PRO A 355 7.74 -18.25 18.28
C PRO A 355 6.91 -17.71 17.10
N PRO A 356 6.64 -16.40 17.02
CA PRO A 356 5.69 -15.83 16.06
C PRO A 356 6.29 -15.62 14.66
N ASP A 357 5.49 -15.88 13.61
CA ASP A 357 5.50 -15.05 12.38
C ASP A 357 4.15 -15.13 11.62
N PRO A 358 3.15 -14.28 11.93
CA PRO A 358 1.93 -14.18 11.15
C PRO A 358 1.98 -13.00 10.17
N HIS A 359 1.96 -13.31 8.86
CA HIS A 359 1.66 -12.31 7.82
C HIS A 359 0.14 -12.15 7.63
N LYS A 360 -0.32 -10.93 7.39
CA LYS A 360 -1.71 -10.63 6.97
C LYS A 360 -1.69 -10.15 5.52
N ALA A 361 -2.63 -10.62 4.71
CA ALA A 361 -2.89 -10.11 3.37
C ALA A 361 -4.40 -9.92 3.19
N THR A 362 -4.79 -8.80 2.57
CA THR A 362 -6.17 -8.42 2.31
C THR A 362 -6.47 -8.69 0.84
N GLY A 363 -7.65 -9.23 0.52
CA GLY A 363 -8.06 -9.38 -0.88
C GLY A 363 -9.54 -9.08 -1.14
N PRO A 364 -9.97 -9.14 -2.41
CA PRO A 364 -11.06 -8.31 -2.95
C PRO A 364 -12.45 -8.97 -2.91
N SER A 365 -12.69 -9.92 -2.01
CA SER A 365 -14.01 -10.53 -1.85
C SER A 365 -14.76 -9.89 -0.68
N PRO A 366 -16.10 -9.92 -0.63
CA PRO A 366 -16.88 -9.38 0.51
C PRO A 366 -16.59 -10.11 1.82
N ALA A 367 -15.79 -11.18 1.77
CA ALA A 367 -15.34 -11.95 2.90
C ALA A 367 -13.81 -11.91 2.98
N PHE A 368 -13.31 -11.56 4.16
CA PHE A 368 -11.89 -11.44 4.41
C PHE A 368 -11.22 -12.82 4.39
N PHE A 369 -9.93 -12.84 4.06
CA PHE A 369 -9.08 -14.02 4.25
C PHE A 369 -7.75 -13.63 4.87
N VAL A 370 -7.07 -14.60 5.49
CA VAL A 370 -5.74 -14.49 6.09
C VAL A 370 -4.99 -15.79 5.85
N PHE A 371 -3.71 -15.71 5.49
CA PHE A 371 -2.81 -16.85 5.45
C PHE A 371 -1.72 -16.70 6.50
N SER A 372 -1.57 -17.67 7.39
CA SER A 372 -0.47 -17.74 8.34
C SER A 372 0.46 -18.90 8.00
N ARG A 373 1.77 -18.68 8.09
CA ARG A 373 2.79 -19.69 7.79
C ARG A 373 3.61 -19.96 9.06
N LEU A 374 3.81 -21.22 9.38
CA LEU A 374 4.74 -21.65 10.43
C LEU A 374 5.85 -22.48 9.81
N GLU A 375 7.10 -22.06 10.02
CA GLU A 375 8.27 -22.82 9.65
C GLU A 375 8.74 -23.64 10.86
N VAL A 376 8.76 -24.97 10.74
CA VAL A 376 9.19 -25.90 11.80
C VAL A 376 10.38 -26.71 11.31
N SER A 377 11.23 -27.21 12.22
CA SER A 377 12.33 -28.08 11.81
C SER A 377 11.79 -29.45 11.40
N ARG A 378 12.46 -30.11 10.45
CA ARG A 378 12.09 -31.45 9.98
C ARG A 378 12.14 -32.47 11.10
N ALA A 379 13.17 -32.41 11.96
CA ALA A 379 13.27 -33.27 13.14
C ALA A 379 12.08 -33.09 14.08
N ASP A 380 11.59 -31.86 14.25
CA ASP A 380 10.45 -31.56 15.12
C ASP A 380 9.12 -32.05 14.52
N TRP A 381 9.02 -32.04 13.19
CA TRP A 381 7.90 -32.58 12.44
C TRP A 381 7.86 -34.11 12.49
N GLU A 382 8.98 -34.77 12.25
CA GLU A 382 9.14 -36.25 12.27
C GLU A 382 8.98 -36.84 13.68
N GLN A 383 9.15 -36.01 14.73
CA GLN A 383 8.83 -36.37 16.12
C GLN A 383 7.32 -36.47 16.41
N ARG A 384 6.46 -36.29 15.40
CA ARG A 384 4.99 -36.35 15.53
C ARG A 384 4.41 -35.30 16.49
N ASN A 385 5.09 -34.17 16.63
CA ASN A 385 4.51 -33.03 17.33
C ASN A 385 3.26 -32.55 16.61
N VAL A 386 2.22 -32.20 17.38
CA VAL A 386 0.95 -31.70 16.84
C VAL A 386 1.03 -30.18 16.76
N PHE A 387 0.90 -29.66 15.56
CA PHE A 387 0.85 -28.23 15.30
C PHE A 387 -0.58 -27.80 15.04
N ALA A 388 -1.01 -26.71 15.63
CA ALA A 388 -2.38 -26.24 15.48
C ALA A 388 -2.48 -24.75 15.21
N CYS A 389 -3.28 -24.41 14.21
CA CYS A 389 -3.70 -23.04 13.95
C CYS A 389 -4.93 -22.74 14.82
N LYS A 390 -4.75 -21.88 15.81
CA LYS A 390 -5.79 -21.35 16.70
C LYS A 390 -6.26 -20.01 16.14
N VAL A 391 -7.54 -19.90 15.86
CA VAL A 391 -8.17 -18.71 15.29
C VAL A 391 -9.25 -18.23 16.25
N VAL A 392 -9.24 -16.94 16.57
CA VAL A 392 -10.25 -16.27 17.40
C VAL A 392 -10.95 -15.22 16.53
N HIS A 393 -12.27 -15.35 16.40
CA HIS A 393 -13.11 -14.49 15.58
C HIS A 393 -14.53 -14.44 16.13
N GLU A 394 -15.15 -13.26 16.12
CA GLU A 394 -16.43 -13.03 16.82
C GLU A 394 -17.60 -13.84 16.29
N ALA A 395 -17.56 -14.21 15.00
CA ALA A 395 -18.64 -14.91 14.34
C ALA A 395 -18.58 -16.43 14.56
N LEU A 396 -17.50 -16.93 15.18
CA LEU A 396 -17.36 -18.36 15.49
C LEU A 396 -18.29 -18.76 16.66
N PRO A 397 -18.88 -19.98 16.61
CA PRO A 397 -19.77 -20.46 17.65
C PRO A 397 -19.04 -20.74 18.97
N GLY A 398 -19.79 -20.73 20.09
CA GLY A 398 -19.26 -21.06 21.42
C GLY A 398 -18.25 -20.02 21.92
N SER A 399 -17.02 -20.47 22.21
CA SER A 399 -15.93 -19.63 22.73
C SER A 399 -15.30 -18.68 21.72
N ARG A 400 -15.97 -18.41 20.58
CA ARG A 400 -15.47 -17.56 19.47
C ARG A 400 -14.10 -17.99 18.96
N MET A 401 -13.84 -19.29 19.02
CA MET A 401 -12.53 -19.87 18.79
C MET A 401 -12.64 -21.19 18.04
N ILE A 402 -11.75 -21.38 17.07
CA ILE A 402 -11.59 -22.63 16.35
C ILE A 402 -10.12 -23.03 16.30
N LYS A 403 -9.85 -24.32 16.42
CA LYS A 403 -8.51 -24.90 16.34
C LYS A 403 -8.49 -25.96 15.25
N LYS A 404 -7.54 -25.86 14.33
CA LYS A 404 -7.27 -26.89 13.31
C LYS A 404 -5.85 -27.38 13.47
N SER A 405 -5.70 -28.69 13.63
CA SER A 405 -4.42 -29.34 13.91
C SER A 405 -3.91 -30.11 12.71
N VAL A 406 -2.59 -30.26 12.64
CA VAL A 406 -1.86 -31.05 11.65
C VAL A 406 -0.66 -31.72 12.32
N SER A 407 -0.38 -32.94 11.92
CA SER A 407 0.77 -33.74 12.35
C SER A 407 1.18 -34.68 11.22
N GLU A 408 2.35 -35.28 11.32
CA GLU A 408 2.78 -36.31 10.38
C GLU A 408 1.83 -37.52 10.43
N ASN A 409 1.23 -37.87 9.29
CA ASN A 409 0.35 -39.04 9.17
C ASN A 409 1.16 -40.29 8.75
N PRO A 410 0.99 -41.45 9.42
CA PRO A 410 1.53 -42.70 8.95
C PRO A 410 0.63 -43.26 7.86
N GLY A 411 0.99 -43.04 6.60
CA GLY A 411 0.47 -43.80 5.46
C GLY A 411 -0.72 -43.17 4.74
N LYS A 412 -0.43 -42.68 3.53
CA LYS A 412 -1.06 -43.21 2.33
C LYS A 412 0.00 -43.42 1.27
#